data_AF-A0A8S2FZQ2-F1
#
_entry.id   AF-A0A8S2FZQ2-F1
#
_cell.length_a   1.000
_cell.length_b   1.000
_cell.length_c   1.000
_cell.angle_alpha   90.00
_cell.angle_beta   90.00
_cell.angle_gamma   90.00
#
_symmetry.space_group_name_H-M   'P 1'
#
loop_
_entity.id
_entity.type
_entity.pdbx_description
1 polymer ?
#
loop_
_entity_poly.entity_id
_entity_poly.type
_entity_poly.pdbx_seq_one_letter_code
_entity_poly.pdbx_strand_id
1 'polypeptide(L)'
;AENSGDFFCGFRNAHELDVFNAIYFMIVTMTTVGYGDIFCKTYIGKLFMLLFLIGGLAFFATMIPEFSNLFGSNGQYSGRYRTVKGKRHVILCGHVTAHSMTTFLKDFLHKDREQVDELDVVIINKKIPEIEMEALLKRYYAKVKYFVGTVMNITDLQRVQVDKATACLIIADKECADPDGEDSANIMRVISLKNFNQRIKVLLQLLQYSNK
;
A
#
# COMPACT_ATOMS: atom_id res chain seq x y z
N ALA A 1 -40.38 11.19 4.08
CA ALA A 1 -40.70 12.49 3.45
C ALA A 1 -41.35 12.28 2.09
N GLU A 2 -40.68 11.58 1.17
CA GLU A 2 -41.20 11.32 -0.18
C GLU A 2 -42.57 10.59 -0.19
N ASN A 3 -42.71 9.52 0.60
CA ASN A 3 -43.94 8.72 0.69
C ASN A 3 -45.11 9.47 1.34
N SER A 4 -44.84 10.53 2.09
CA SER A 4 -45.87 11.30 2.81
C SER A 4 -46.42 12.44 1.96
N GLY A 5 -45.69 12.91 0.95
CA GLY A 5 -46.02 14.13 0.21
C GLY A 5 -45.71 15.41 1.00
N ASP A 6 -45.77 16.56 0.32
CA ASP A 6 -45.52 17.86 0.94
C ASP A 6 -46.80 18.42 1.57
N PHE A 7 -46.71 18.89 2.81
CA PHE A 7 -47.88 19.43 3.52
C PHE A 7 -48.45 20.68 2.85
N PHE A 8 -47.59 21.52 2.26
CA PHE A 8 -47.99 22.73 1.54
C PHE A 8 -48.79 22.45 0.25
N CYS A 9 -48.69 21.23 -0.28
CA CYS A 9 -49.46 20.78 -1.44
C CYS A 9 -50.66 19.91 -1.03
N GLY A 10 -51.02 19.90 0.25
CA GLY A 10 -52.07 19.03 0.79
C GLY A 10 -51.75 17.54 0.60
N PHE A 11 -50.46 17.17 0.64
CA PHE A 11 -49.97 15.79 0.49
C PHE A 11 -50.29 15.13 -0.87
N ARG A 12 -50.73 15.90 -1.87
CA ARG A 12 -51.15 15.38 -3.19
C ARG A 12 -50.01 14.82 -4.04
N ASN A 13 -48.77 15.21 -3.76
CA ASN A 13 -47.58 14.79 -4.49
C ASN A 13 -46.81 13.67 -3.79
N ALA A 14 -47.47 12.93 -2.89
CA ALA A 14 -46.90 11.73 -2.29
C ALA A 14 -46.44 10.76 -3.38
N HIS A 15 -45.24 10.22 -3.19
CA HIS A 15 -44.66 9.26 -4.10
C HIS A 15 -44.17 8.07 -3.28
N GLU A 16 -44.90 6.97 -3.35
CA GLU A 16 -44.58 5.76 -2.60
C GLU A 16 -43.32 5.11 -3.19
N LEU A 17 -42.22 5.24 -2.46
CA LEU A 17 -40.99 4.52 -2.71
C LEU A 17 -40.79 3.49 -1.60
N ASP A 18 -40.61 2.23 -2.01
CA ASP A 18 -40.14 1.20 -1.12
C ASP A 18 -38.70 1.49 -0.66
N VAL A 19 -38.33 0.98 0.52
CA VAL A 19 -37.01 1.17 1.13
C VAL A 19 -35.90 0.68 0.20
N PHE A 20 -36.11 -0.45 -0.49
CA PHE A 20 -35.13 -0.98 -1.44
C PHE A 20 -34.94 -0.06 -2.65
N ASN A 21 -36.02 0.48 -3.20
CA ASN A 21 -35.97 1.44 -4.30
C ASN A 21 -35.32 2.76 -3.88
N ALA A 22 -35.54 3.21 -2.65
CA ALA A 22 -34.87 4.37 -2.08
C ALA A 22 -33.36 4.13 -1.93
N ILE A 23 -32.92 2.97 -1.42
CA ILE A 23 -31.50 2.62 -1.32
C ILE A 23 -30.86 2.56 -2.71
N TYR A 24 -31.51 1.90 -3.68
CA TYR A 24 -31.03 1.85 -5.06
C TYR A 24 -30.86 3.26 -5.64
N PHE A 25 -31.87 4.12 -5.51
CA PHE A 25 -31.81 5.51 -5.98
C PHE A 25 -30.66 6.30 -5.34
N MET A 26 -30.43 6.12 -4.03
CA MET A 26 -29.32 6.75 -3.33
C MET A 26 -27.96 6.28 -3.86
N ILE A 27 -27.77 4.97 -4.05
CA ILE A 27 -26.52 4.41 -4.59
C ILE A 27 -26.25 4.94 -6.00
N VAL A 28 -27.23 4.84 -6.90
CA VAL A 28 -27.11 5.29 -8.31
C VAL A 28 -26.79 6.79 -8.39
N THR A 29 -27.36 7.58 -7.49
CA THR A 29 -27.12 9.02 -7.41
C THR A 29 -25.74 9.33 -6.83
N MET A 30 -25.29 8.64 -5.78
CA MET A 30 -23.94 8.79 -5.20
C MET A 30 -22.83 8.38 -6.18
N THR A 31 -23.06 7.35 -6.98
CA THR A 31 -22.12 6.93 -8.02
C THR A 31 -22.15 7.82 -9.26
N THR A 32 -22.96 8.90 -9.26
CA THR A 32 -23.14 9.84 -10.38
C THR A 32 -23.64 9.19 -11.68
N VAL A 33 -24.26 8.01 -11.60
CA VAL A 33 -24.79 7.28 -12.77
C VAL A 33 -26.10 7.90 -13.23
N GLY A 34 -27.03 8.10 -12.29
CA GLY A 34 -28.26 8.87 -12.53
C GLY A 34 -29.15 8.35 -13.67
N TYR A 35 -29.56 7.08 -13.62
CA TYR A 35 -30.41 6.48 -14.66
C TYR A 35 -31.73 7.23 -14.91
N GLY A 36 -32.26 7.94 -13.91
CA GLY A 36 -33.49 8.72 -14.02
C GLY A 36 -34.78 7.89 -14.00
N ASP A 37 -34.66 6.59 -13.70
CA ASP A 37 -35.76 5.63 -13.50
C ASP A 37 -36.52 5.88 -12.20
N ILE A 38 -35.80 6.25 -11.13
CA ILE A 38 -36.37 6.70 -9.85
C ILE A 38 -35.86 8.10 -9.54
N PHE A 39 -36.76 8.97 -9.09
CA PHE A 39 -36.43 10.35 -8.69
C PHE A 39 -37.42 10.88 -7.66
N CYS A 40 -36.98 11.85 -6.85
CA CYS A 40 -37.84 12.57 -5.92
C CYS A 40 -38.80 13.50 -6.68
N LYS A 41 -40.10 13.32 -6.45
CA LYS A 41 -41.19 14.17 -6.92
C LYS A 41 -41.52 15.27 -5.92
N THR A 42 -41.39 14.99 -4.62
CA THR A 42 -41.69 15.98 -3.58
C THR A 42 -40.66 17.12 -3.55
N TYR A 43 -41.10 18.33 -3.21
CA TYR A 43 -40.24 19.50 -3.06
C TYR A 43 -39.28 19.33 -1.89
N ILE A 44 -39.75 18.77 -0.76
CA ILE A 44 -38.89 18.46 0.39
C ILE A 44 -37.85 17.40 0.01
N GLY A 45 -38.24 16.36 -0.73
CA GLY A 45 -37.33 15.32 -1.24
C GLY A 45 -36.27 15.88 -2.17
N LYS A 46 -36.65 16.77 -3.11
CA LYS A 46 -35.69 17.45 -3.99
C LYS A 46 -34.71 18.34 -3.23
N LEU A 47 -35.18 19.07 -2.22
CA LEU A 47 -34.31 19.90 -1.37
C LEU A 47 -33.32 19.04 -0.58
N PHE A 48 -33.78 17.92 -0.02
CA PHE A 48 -32.90 16.95 0.64
C PHE A 48 -31.83 16.41 -0.33
N MET A 49 -32.22 16.01 -1.54
CA MET A 49 -31.27 15.52 -2.54
C MET A 49 -30.23 16.56 -2.95
N LEU A 50 -30.61 17.83 -3.01
CA LEU A 50 -29.67 18.93 -3.31
C LEU A 50 -28.60 19.09 -2.22
N LEU A 51 -29.01 19.09 -0.95
CA LEU A 51 -28.07 19.12 0.18
C LEU A 51 -27.21 17.86 0.24
N PHE A 52 -27.83 16.70 -0.01
CA PHE A 52 -27.16 15.41 -0.03
C PHE A 52 -26.11 15.32 -1.14
N LEU A 53 -26.35 15.89 -2.32
CA LEU A 53 -25.37 15.90 -3.42
C LEU A 53 -24.14 16.76 -3.08
N ILE A 54 -24.33 17.90 -2.42
CA ILE A 54 -23.21 18.79 -2.05
C ILE A 54 -22.31 18.12 -0.99
N GLY A 55 -22.90 17.52 0.05
CA GLY A 55 -22.13 16.89 1.13
C GLY A 55 -21.71 15.44 0.85
N GLY A 56 -22.62 14.64 0.33
CA GLY A 56 -22.46 13.21 0.13
C GLY A 56 -21.50 12.87 -1.01
N LEU A 57 -21.45 13.67 -2.09
CA LEU A 57 -20.52 13.43 -3.19
C LEU A 57 -19.07 13.71 -2.77
N ALA A 58 -18.83 14.78 -2.01
CA ALA A 58 -17.51 15.10 -1.48
C ALA A 58 -16.99 14.01 -0.52
N PHE A 59 -17.85 13.54 0.37
CA PHE A 59 -17.52 12.43 1.28
C PHE A 59 -17.29 11.11 0.54
N PHE A 60 -18.14 10.79 -0.44
CA PHE A 60 -18.01 9.54 -1.19
C PHE A 60 -16.74 9.50 -2.06
N ALA A 61 -16.39 10.63 -2.69
CA ALA A 61 -15.18 10.75 -3.50
C ALA A 61 -13.89 10.53 -2.70
N THR A 62 -13.84 10.93 -1.43
CA THR A 62 -12.68 10.71 -0.56
C THR A 62 -12.64 9.33 0.09
N MET A 63 -13.81 8.73 0.35
CA MET A 63 -13.91 7.41 0.98
C MET A 63 -13.52 6.26 0.04
N ILE A 64 -13.85 6.31 -1.25
CA ILE A 64 -13.53 5.21 -2.19
C ILE A 64 -12.03 4.86 -2.19
N PRO A 65 -11.09 5.82 -2.30
CA PRO A 65 -9.66 5.53 -2.21
C PRO A 65 -9.24 4.91 -0.88
N GLU A 66 -9.80 5.37 0.24
CA GLU A 66 -9.49 4.83 1.57
C GLU A 66 -9.95 3.38 1.72
N PHE A 67 -11.18 3.07 1.27
CA PHE A 67 -11.67 1.69 1.25
C PHE A 67 -10.85 0.81 0.31
N SER A 68 -10.44 1.29 -0.86
CA SER A 68 -9.55 0.56 -1.77
C SER A 68 -8.22 0.21 -1.09
N ASN A 69 -7.64 1.14 -0.34
CA ASN A 69 -6.41 0.92 0.42
C ASN A 69 -6.61 -0.08 1.57
N LEU A 70 -7.76 -0.05 2.25
CA LEU A 70 -8.09 -0.96 3.34
C LEU A 70 -8.37 -2.39 2.84
N PHE A 71 -9.12 -2.56 1.74
CA PHE A 71 -9.37 -3.89 1.17
C PHE A 71 -8.18 -4.44 0.38
N GLY A 72 -7.33 -3.57 -0.16
CA GLY A 72 -6.02 -3.93 -0.72
C GLY A 72 -5.01 -4.42 0.33
N SER A 73 -5.30 -4.30 1.63
CA SER A 73 -4.42 -4.76 2.71
C SER A 73 -4.38 -6.28 2.91
N ASN A 74 -5.30 -7.02 2.28
CA ASN A 74 -5.14 -8.48 2.04
C ASN A 74 -4.26 -8.76 0.80
N GLY A 75 -3.42 -7.79 0.45
CA GLY A 75 -2.72 -7.68 -0.81
C GLY A 75 -1.64 -8.72 -1.04
N GLN A 76 -1.35 -8.95 -2.32
CA GLN A 76 -0.32 -9.83 -2.88
C GLN A 76 1.05 -9.81 -2.14
N TYR A 77 1.35 -8.77 -1.36
CA TYR A 77 2.62 -8.51 -0.66
C TYR A 77 2.55 -8.62 0.88
N SER A 78 1.41 -9.04 1.46
CA SER A 78 1.24 -9.20 2.92
C SER A 78 1.68 -10.58 3.45
N GLY A 79 2.00 -11.52 2.55
CA GLY A 79 2.37 -12.89 2.90
C GLY A 79 3.67 -13.03 3.71
N ARG A 80 4.06 -14.28 3.99
CA ARG A 80 5.30 -14.65 4.69
C ARG A 80 6.31 -15.26 3.72
N TYR A 81 7.59 -14.88 3.85
CA TYR A 81 8.67 -15.52 3.10
C TYR A 81 8.84 -16.98 3.55
N ARG A 82 9.00 -17.88 2.58
CA ARG A 82 9.23 -19.30 2.83
C ARG A 82 10.62 -19.67 2.31
N THR A 83 11.54 -19.96 3.21
CA THR A 83 12.86 -20.49 2.84
C THR A 83 12.71 -21.76 2.02
N VAL A 84 13.41 -21.85 0.90
CA VAL A 84 13.58 -23.08 0.14
C VAL A 84 14.84 -23.77 0.62
N LYS A 85 14.79 -25.09 0.83
CA LYS A 85 15.95 -25.86 1.30
C LYS A 85 17.13 -25.70 0.33
N GLY A 86 18.29 -25.31 0.85
CA GLY A 86 19.50 -25.06 0.05
C GLY A 86 19.61 -23.64 -0.51
N LYS A 87 18.54 -22.85 -0.48
CA LYS A 87 18.61 -21.43 -0.84
C LYS A 87 18.91 -20.55 0.36
N ARG A 88 19.74 -19.55 0.14
CA ARG A 88 19.98 -18.44 1.05
C ARG A 88 19.17 -17.23 0.59
N HIS A 89 18.83 -16.35 1.52
CA HIS A 89 18.25 -15.06 1.16
C HIS A 89 18.99 -13.89 1.80
N VAL A 90 18.92 -12.76 1.13
CA VAL A 90 19.33 -11.45 1.65
C VAL A 90 18.11 -10.55 1.75
N ILE A 91 18.08 -9.71 2.77
CA ILE A 91 17.00 -8.76 2.98
C ILE A 91 17.46 -7.39 2.49
N LEU A 92 16.61 -6.71 1.73
CA LEU A 92 16.84 -5.37 1.23
C LEU A 92 15.77 -4.42 1.77
N CYS A 93 16.18 -3.33 2.42
CA CYS A 93 15.28 -2.32 2.96
C CYS A 93 15.88 -0.91 2.85
N GLY A 94 15.14 0.10 3.28
CA GLY A 94 15.51 1.50 3.13
C GLY A 94 14.85 2.14 1.90
N HIS A 95 15.56 3.00 1.20
CA HIS A 95 15.07 3.68 0.00
C HIS A 95 15.24 2.79 -1.25
N VAL A 96 14.28 1.87 -1.45
CA VAL A 96 14.30 0.92 -2.56
C VAL A 96 13.39 1.38 -3.68
N THR A 97 13.97 1.82 -4.81
CA THR A 97 13.29 2.28 -6.04
C THR A 97 13.55 1.32 -7.19
N ALA A 98 12.74 1.38 -8.26
CA ALA A 98 12.93 0.53 -9.43
C ALA A 98 14.31 0.73 -10.08
N HIS A 99 14.80 1.97 -10.06
CA HIS A 99 16.14 2.32 -10.53
C HIS A 99 17.24 1.71 -9.66
N SER A 100 17.21 1.95 -8.33
CA SER A 100 18.24 1.40 -7.42
C SER A 100 18.23 -0.14 -7.44
N MET A 101 17.05 -0.75 -7.57
CA MET A 101 16.91 -2.19 -7.76
C MET A 101 17.50 -2.70 -9.07
N THR A 102 17.30 -2.00 -10.18
CA THR A 102 17.85 -2.44 -11.46
C THR A 102 19.36 -2.47 -11.42
N THR A 103 19.99 -1.43 -10.88
CA THR A 103 21.45 -1.36 -10.71
C THR A 103 21.92 -2.44 -9.74
N PHE A 104 21.26 -2.57 -8.59
CA PHE A 104 21.60 -3.62 -7.61
C PHE A 104 21.52 -5.02 -8.21
N LEU A 105 20.43 -5.38 -8.89
CA LEU A 105 20.27 -6.72 -9.46
C LEU A 105 21.25 -7.00 -10.60
N LYS A 106 21.58 -5.99 -11.42
CA LYS A 106 22.60 -6.15 -12.48
C LYS A 106 23.96 -6.52 -11.89
N ASP A 107 24.38 -5.83 -10.83
CA ASP A 107 25.69 -6.05 -10.20
C ASP A 107 25.70 -7.29 -9.30
N PHE A 108 24.59 -7.52 -8.59
CA PHE A 108 24.48 -8.55 -7.55
C PHE A 108 24.08 -9.93 -8.10
N LEU A 109 23.31 -9.98 -9.20
CA LEU A 109 22.92 -11.22 -9.89
C LEU A 109 23.72 -11.44 -11.20
N HIS A 110 24.90 -10.84 -11.34
CA HIS A 110 25.74 -11.04 -12.52
C HIS A 110 26.11 -12.52 -12.68
N LYS A 111 26.06 -13.04 -13.92
CA LYS A 111 26.26 -14.48 -14.23
C LYS A 111 27.65 -15.00 -13.85
N ASP A 112 28.63 -14.12 -13.75
CA ASP A 112 30.02 -14.47 -13.41
C ASP A 112 30.22 -14.73 -11.91
N ARG A 113 29.19 -14.52 -11.08
CA ARG A 113 29.24 -14.85 -9.66
C ARG A 113 28.79 -16.29 -9.44
N GLU A 114 29.59 -17.06 -8.73
CA GLU A 114 29.23 -18.40 -8.29
C GLU A 114 28.00 -18.36 -7.35
N GLN A 115 27.13 -19.37 -7.43
CA GLN A 115 25.98 -19.58 -6.52
C GLN A 115 24.86 -18.53 -6.58
N VAL A 116 24.78 -17.71 -7.63
CA VAL A 116 23.69 -16.72 -7.80
C VAL A 116 22.31 -17.37 -7.97
N ASP A 117 22.23 -18.65 -8.32
CA ASP A 117 20.97 -19.40 -8.44
C ASP A 117 20.41 -19.88 -7.09
N GLU A 118 21.25 -19.88 -6.05
CA GLU A 118 20.88 -20.28 -4.69
C GLU A 118 20.51 -19.08 -3.80
N LEU A 119 20.47 -17.87 -4.37
CA LEU A 119 20.23 -16.63 -3.64
C LEU A 119 18.89 -15.98 -4.01
N ASP A 120 18.05 -15.78 -3.01
CA ASP A 120 16.84 -14.97 -3.12
C ASP A 120 17.07 -13.57 -2.54
N VAL A 121 16.49 -12.55 -3.18
CA VAL A 121 16.45 -11.17 -2.69
C VAL A 121 15.06 -10.89 -2.15
N VAL A 122 14.97 -10.59 -0.85
CA VAL A 122 13.72 -10.29 -0.15
C VAL A 122 13.66 -8.81 0.17
N ILE A 123 12.77 -8.09 -0.49
CA ILE A 123 12.58 -6.64 -0.31
C ILE A 123 11.48 -6.41 0.72
N ILE A 124 11.75 -5.54 1.70
CA ILE A 124 10.74 -5.04 2.63
C ILE A 124 10.66 -3.52 2.56
N ASN A 125 9.49 -3.00 2.24
CA ASN A 125 9.26 -1.56 2.11
C ASN A 125 7.82 -1.20 2.56
N LYS A 126 7.61 0.03 3.04
CA LYS A 126 6.35 0.47 3.63
C LYS A 126 5.23 0.66 2.60
N LYS A 127 5.59 0.98 1.35
CA LYS A 127 4.64 1.28 0.27
C LYS A 127 4.43 0.05 -0.63
N ILE A 128 3.29 0.00 -1.31
CA ILE A 128 3.05 -0.96 -2.41
C ILE A 128 4.00 -0.60 -3.57
N PRO A 129 4.54 -1.58 -4.32
CA PRO A 129 5.41 -1.28 -5.45
C PRO A 129 4.66 -0.47 -6.51
N GLU A 130 5.32 0.57 -7.03
CA GLU A 130 4.83 1.30 -8.21
C GLU A 130 4.95 0.45 -9.48
N ILE A 131 4.30 0.87 -10.57
CA ILE A 131 4.20 0.13 -11.84
C ILE A 131 5.57 -0.34 -12.35
N GLU A 132 6.60 0.51 -12.28
CA GLU A 132 7.96 0.17 -12.71
C GLU A 132 8.60 -0.93 -11.84
N MET A 133 8.40 -0.84 -10.51
CA MET A 133 8.88 -1.85 -9.58
C MET A 133 8.12 -3.16 -9.80
N GLU A 134 6.80 -3.13 -10.00
CA GLU A 134 6.01 -4.33 -10.29
C GLU A 134 6.48 -5.04 -11.57
N ALA A 135 6.80 -4.30 -12.62
CA ALA A 135 7.35 -4.86 -13.85
C ALA A 135 8.70 -5.57 -13.60
N LEU A 136 9.56 -4.97 -12.77
CA LEU A 136 10.83 -5.56 -12.37
C LEU A 136 10.63 -6.82 -11.50
N LEU A 137 9.69 -6.80 -10.56
CA LEU A 137 9.35 -7.95 -9.73
C LEU A 137 8.82 -9.12 -10.56
N LYS A 138 7.96 -8.85 -11.57
CA LYS A 138 7.48 -9.87 -12.51
C LYS A 138 8.62 -10.45 -13.34
N ARG A 139 9.55 -9.61 -13.80
CA ARG A 139 10.74 -10.05 -14.57
C ARG A 139 11.66 -10.97 -13.76
N TYR A 140 11.84 -10.70 -12.47
CA TYR A 140 12.72 -11.48 -11.58
C TYR A 140 11.95 -12.34 -10.56
N TYR A 141 10.73 -12.77 -10.88
CA TYR A 141 9.81 -13.40 -9.93
C TYR A 141 10.39 -14.62 -9.19
N ALA A 142 11.34 -15.34 -9.82
CA ALA A 142 11.96 -16.54 -9.30
C ALA A 142 13.01 -16.25 -8.20
N LYS A 143 13.61 -15.05 -8.22
CA LYS A 143 14.70 -14.65 -7.29
C LYS A 143 14.33 -13.50 -6.38
N VAL A 144 13.41 -12.62 -6.77
CA VAL A 144 13.04 -11.43 -6.01
C VAL A 144 11.64 -11.58 -5.44
N LYS A 145 11.51 -11.35 -4.13
CA LYS A 145 10.23 -11.33 -3.40
C LYS A 145 10.05 -9.98 -2.73
N TYR A 146 8.84 -9.43 -2.79
CA TYR A 146 8.52 -8.13 -2.20
C TYR A 146 7.48 -8.28 -1.10
N PHE A 147 7.67 -7.59 0.01
CA PHE A 147 6.77 -7.56 1.13
C PHE A 147 6.50 -6.12 1.58
N VAL A 148 5.23 -5.78 1.75
CA VAL A 148 4.83 -4.49 2.31
C VAL A 148 4.95 -4.57 3.83
N GLY A 149 5.87 -3.81 4.43
CA GLY A 149 6.15 -3.84 5.87
C GLY A 149 7.34 -2.95 6.25
N THR A 150 7.73 -2.99 7.52
CA THR A 150 8.88 -2.23 8.02
C THR A 150 9.80 -3.06 8.89
N VAL A 151 11.11 -2.82 8.76
CA VAL A 151 12.10 -3.44 9.65
C VAL A 151 12.02 -2.95 11.10
N MET A 152 11.24 -1.90 11.38
CA MET A 152 11.00 -1.42 12.74
C MET A 152 9.99 -2.30 13.51
N ASN A 153 9.25 -3.16 12.82
CA ASN A 153 8.23 -4.02 13.42
C ASN A 153 8.72 -5.47 13.50
N ILE A 154 8.69 -6.03 14.70
CA ILE A 154 9.16 -7.39 14.96
C ILE A 154 8.37 -8.46 14.19
N THR A 155 7.06 -8.26 13.98
CA THR A 155 6.24 -9.23 13.23
C THR A 155 6.65 -9.29 11.76
N ASP A 156 7.04 -8.15 11.19
CA ASP A 156 7.55 -8.06 9.83
C ASP A 156 8.91 -8.71 9.70
N LEU A 157 9.81 -8.50 10.67
CA LEU A 157 11.12 -9.17 10.70
C LEU A 157 11.00 -10.70 10.75
N GLN A 158 10.05 -11.22 11.53
CA GLN A 158 9.73 -12.65 11.54
C GLN A 158 9.12 -13.12 10.22
N ARG A 159 8.27 -12.29 9.60
CA ARG A 159 7.59 -12.60 8.34
C ARG A 159 8.55 -12.71 7.16
N VAL A 160 9.63 -11.93 7.14
CA VAL A 160 10.70 -12.04 6.13
C VAL A 160 11.88 -12.91 6.57
N GLN A 161 11.76 -13.59 7.71
CA GLN A 161 12.74 -14.57 8.24
C GLN A 161 14.17 -13.99 8.39
N VAL A 162 14.28 -12.85 9.06
CA VAL A 162 15.57 -12.16 9.34
C VAL A 162 16.52 -13.06 10.13
N ASP A 163 16.00 -13.93 10.98
CA ASP A 163 16.75 -14.92 11.76
C ASP A 163 17.60 -15.85 10.87
N LYS A 164 17.10 -16.18 9.68
CA LYS A 164 17.74 -17.09 8.71
C LYS A 164 18.42 -16.36 7.55
N ALA A 165 18.28 -15.05 7.47
CA ALA A 165 18.86 -14.25 6.39
C ALA A 165 20.39 -14.22 6.48
N THR A 166 21.05 -14.22 5.32
CA THR A 166 22.52 -14.16 5.24
C THR A 166 23.04 -12.76 5.61
N ALA A 167 22.32 -11.73 5.16
CA ALA A 167 22.61 -10.33 5.46
C ALA A 167 21.36 -9.46 5.22
N CYS A 168 21.33 -8.31 5.88
CA CYS A 168 20.42 -7.20 5.58
C CYS A 168 21.21 -6.06 4.94
N LEU A 169 20.74 -5.55 3.81
CA LEU A 169 21.27 -4.40 3.12
C LEU A 169 20.28 -3.23 3.28
N ILE A 170 20.78 -2.10 3.76
CA ILE A 170 20.01 -0.87 3.93
C ILE A 170 20.51 0.13 2.89
N ILE A 171 19.64 0.47 1.93
CA ILE A 171 19.92 1.46 0.89
C ILE A 171 19.47 2.83 1.38
N ALA A 172 20.33 3.84 1.25
CA ALA A 172 20.00 5.23 1.51
C ALA A 172 19.53 5.95 0.24
N ASP A 173 18.65 6.92 0.41
CA ASP A 173 18.27 7.84 -0.65
C ASP A 173 19.39 8.88 -0.87
N LYS A 174 20.05 8.85 -2.02
CA LYS A 174 21.12 9.81 -2.31
C LYS A 174 20.61 11.19 -2.70
N GLU A 175 19.33 11.30 -3.02
CA GLU A 175 18.69 12.53 -3.50
C GLU A 175 17.79 13.15 -2.41
N CYS A 176 17.89 12.69 -1.16
CA CYS A 176 17.10 13.22 -0.06
C CYS A 176 17.43 14.68 0.26
N ALA A 177 16.41 15.46 0.63
CA ALA A 177 16.58 16.85 1.04
C ALA A 177 17.30 17.02 2.39
N ASP A 178 17.18 16.02 3.28
CA ASP A 178 17.80 16.00 4.62
C ASP A 178 18.64 14.72 4.80
N PRO A 179 19.94 14.77 4.48
CA PRO A 179 20.85 13.63 4.62
C PRO A 179 21.03 13.13 6.05
N ASP A 180 21.03 14.04 7.04
CA ASP A 180 21.19 13.66 8.45
C ASP A 180 19.94 12.94 8.97
N GLY A 181 18.76 13.38 8.55
CA GLY A 181 17.50 12.69 8.80
C GLY A 181 17.45 11.28 8.20
N GLU A 182 17.91 11.12 6.95
CA GLU A 182 17.96 9.81 6.28
C GLU A 182 18.98 8.86 6.94
N ASP A 183 20.18 9.35 7.28
CA ASP A 183 21.19 8.58 8.02
C ASP A 183 20.67 8.16 9.41
N SER A 184 20.02 9.08 10.13
CA SER A 184 19.40 8.79 11.42
C SER A 184 18.34 7.69 11.31
N ALA A 185 17.45 7.79 10.31
CA ALA A 185 16.44 6.76 10.05
C ALA A 185 17.08 5.41 9.70
N ASN A 186 18.17 5.42 8.95
CA ASN A 186 18.91 4.23 8.58
C ASN A 186 19.64 3.58 9.78
N ILE A 187 20.23 4.38 10.67
CA ILE A 187 20.82 3.90 11.92
C ILE A 187 19.73 3.25 12.79
N MET A 188 18.54 3.84 12.89
CA MET A 188 17.42 3.22 13.62
C MET A 188 17.03 1.86 13.03
N ARG A 189 17.05 1.70 11.70
CA ARG A 189 16.81 0.40 11.03
C ARG A 189 17.86 -0.63 11.43
N VAL A 190 19.15 -0.24 11.51
CA VAL A 190 20.23 -1.11 12.01
C VAL A 190 19.96 -1.55 13.44
N ILE A 191 19.63 -0.61 14.33
CA ILE A 191 19.35 -0.90 15.75
C ILE A 191 18.20 -1.91 15.86
N SER A 192 17.12 -1.71 15.11
CA SER A 192 15.99 -2.65 15.13
C SER A 192 16.38 -4.06 14.67
N LEU A 193 17.16 -4.18 13.60
CA LEU A 193 17.68 -5.47 13.11
C LEU A 193 18.60 -6.15 14.12
N LYS A 194 19.50 -5.39 14.77
CA LYS A 194 20.43 -5.90 15.76
C LYS A 194 19.75 -6.30 17.07
N ASN A 195 18.72 -5.57 17.47
CA ASN A 195 17.88 -5.93 18.60
C ASN A 195 17.10 -7.22 18.34
N PHE A 196 16.68 -7.46 17.10
CA PHE A 196 16.02 -8.70 16.70
C PHE A 196 16.99 -9.90 16.59
N ASN A 197 18.14 -9.71 15.93
CA ASN A 197 19.17 -10.73 15.78
C ASN A 197 20.56 -10.09 15.80
N GLN A 198 21.26 -10.18 16.94
CA GLN A 198 22.58 -9.55 17.10
C GLN A 198 23.64 -10.08 16.12
N ARG A 199 23.51 -11.34 15.66
CA ARG A 199 24.48 -12.01 14.79
C ARG A 199 24.31 -11.69 13.31
N ILE A 200 23.20 -11.09 12.90
CA ILE A 200 22.96 -10.80 11.48
C ILE A 200 23.97 -9.79 10.94
N LYS A 201 24.49 -10.04 9.73
CA LYS A 201 25.32 -9.07 9.02
C LYS A 201 24.43 -7.96 8.48
N VAL A 202 24.73 -6.71 8.81
CA VAL A 202 24.00 -5.55 8.29
C VAL A 202 24.98 -4.69 7.52
N LEU A 203 24.67 -4.42 6.25
CA LEU A 203 25.41 -3.47 5.41
C LEU A 203 24.56 -2.23 5.27
N LEU A 204 25.10 -1.11 5.74
CA LEU A 204 24.44 0.19 5.72
C LEU A 204 25.16 1.11 4.72
N GLN A 205 24.40 1.83 3.91
CA GLN A 205 24.87 2.98 3.16
C GLN A 205 24.58 4.26 3.97
N LEU A 206 25.62 5.02 4.27
CA LEU A 206 25.52 6.34 4.91
C LEU A 206 25.87 7.42 3.89
N LEU A 207 25.23 8.59 4.02
CA LEU A 207 25.46 9.75 3.16
C LEU A 207 26.55 10.64 3.73
N GLN A 208 26.53 10.89 5.05
CA GLN A 208 27.51 11.74 5.72
C GLN A 208 28.59 10.93 6.43
N TYR A 209 29.83 11.39 6.33
CA TYR A 209 30.96 10.74 7.01
C TYR A 209 30.91 10.90 8.53
N SER A 210 30.36 12.00 9.03
CA SER A 210 30.18 12.26 10.47
C SER A 210 29.27 11.25 11.16
N ASN A 211 28.40 10.59 10.40
CA ASN A 211 27.39 9.67 10.91
C ASN A 211 27.85 8.19 10.86
N LYS A 212 29.11 7.94 10.49
CA LYS A 212 29.75 6.62 10.45
C LYS A 212 30.33 6.22 11.81
#